data_AF-A0A932NV99-F1
#
_entry.id   AF-A0A932NV99-F1
#
_cell.length_a   1.000
_cell.length_b   1.000
_cell.length_c   1.000
_cell.angle_alpha   90.00
_cell.angle_beta   90.00
_cell.angle_gamma   90.00
#
_symmetry.space_group_name_H-M   'P 1'
#
loop_
_entity.id
_entity.type
_entity.pdbx_description
1 polymer ?
#
loop_
_entity_poly.entity_id
_entity_poly.type
_entity_poly.pdbx_seq_one_letter_code
_entity_poly.pdbx_strand_id
1 'polypeptide(L)'
;MAVLHNVGRQIEKIDQQLITLIEQRVALCQDAVEDDPTALGPEHEGETIGYFQEEAEHRGLDEGDMIRIGKSIIAICKKRAA
;
A
#
# COMPACT_ATOMS: atom_id res chain seq x y z
N MET A 1 -23.53 1.48 -24.37
CA MET A 1 -22.12 1.93 -24.52
C MET A 1 -21.72 3.10 -23.62
N ALA A 2 -22.62 3.93 -23.08
CA ALA A 2 -22.24 5.00 -22.15
C ALA A 2 -21.88 4.54 -20.72
N VAL A 3 -22.46 3.43 -20.25
CA VAL A 3 -22.28 2.93 -18.87
C VAL A 3 -20.85 2.42 -18.61
N LEU A 4 -20.28 1.65 -19.55
CA LEU A 4 -18.90 1.16 -19.47
C LEU A 4 -17.88 2.31 -19.44
N HIS A 5 -18.15 3.39 -20.20
CA HIS A 5 -17.29 4.55 -20.23
C HIS A 5 -17.33 5.37 -18.93
N ASN A 6 -18.45 5.34 -18.19
CA ASN A 6 -18.56 5.99 -16.89
C ASN A 6 -17.87 5.17 -15.78
N VAL A 7 -18.08 3.85 -15.77
CA VAL A 7 -17.41 2.96 -14.79
C VAL A 7 -15.90 2.99 -14.95
N GLY A 8 -15.40 2.94 -16.19
CA GLY A 8 -13.95 3.02 -16.46
C GLY A 8 -13.31 4.29 -15.89
N ARG A 9 -13.96 5.45 -16.04
CA ARG A 9 -13.47 6.72 -15.46
C ARG A 9 -13.49 6.75 -13.93
N GLN A 10 -14.46 6.08 -13.32
CA GLN A 10 -14.53 5.98 -11.85
C GLN A 10 -13.39 5.10 -11.32
N ILE A 11 -13.11 3.98 -12.00
CA ILE A 11 -11.97 3.12 -11.68
C ILE A 11 -10.66 3.89 -11.84
N GLU A 12 -10.46 4.58 -12.97
CA GLU A 12 -9.26 5.38 -13.21
C GLU A 12 -9.05 6.43 -12.11
N LYS A 13 -10.13 7.08 -11.65
CA LYS A 13 -10.07 8.02 -10.53
C LYS A 13 -9.65 7.34 -9.22
N ILE A 14 -10.15 6.13 -8.94
CA ILE A 14 -9.75 5.34 -7.77
C ILE A 14 -8.28 4.96 -7.88
N ASP A 15 -7.83 4.50 -9.04
CA ASP A 15 -6.43 4.12 -9.27
C ASP A 15 -5.49 5.31 -9.06
N GLN A 16 -5.85 6.49 -9.55
CA GLN A 16 -5.10 7.72 -9.29
C GLN A 16 -5.02 8.03 -7.79
N GLN A 17 -6.12 7.86 -7.05
CA GLN A 17 -6.13 8.07 -5.59
C GLN A 17 -5.24 7.05 -4.88
N LEU A 18 -5.28 5.77 -5.28
CA LEU A 18 -4.41 4.73 -4.73
C LEU A 18 -2.93 5.07 -4.95
N ILE A 19 -2.57 5.52 -6.16
CA ILE A 19 -1.19 5.93 -6.47
C ILE A 19 -0.75 7.09 -5.58
N THR A 20 -1.56 8.15 -5.45
CA THR A 20 -1.23 9.30 -4.58
C THR A 20 -1.09 8.89 -3.10
N LEU A 21 -1.94 7.99 -2.61
CA LEU A 21 -1.83 7.48 -1.23
C LEU A 21 -0.57 6.65 -1.01
N ILE A 22 -0.17 5.86 -2.00
CA ILE A 22 1.10 5.12 -1.96
C ILE A 22 2.28 6.10 -1.92
N GLU A 23 2.28 7.14 -2.75
CA GLU A 23 3.33 8.18 -2.74
C GLU A 23 3.46 8.85 -1.36
N GLN A 24 2.33 9.22 -0.75
CA GLN A 24 2.30 9.80 0.60
C GLN A 24 2.85 8.84 1.65
N ARG A 25 2.43 7.56 1.61
CA ARG A 25 2.95 6.53 2.52
C ARG A 25 4.46 6.35 2.36
N VAL A 26 4.96 6.39 1.14
CA VAL A 26 6.41 6.28 0.86
C VAL A 26 7.16 7.46 1.45
N ALA A 27 6.65 8.69 1.32
CA ALA A 27 7.28 9.87 1.93
C ALA A 27 7.38 9.73 3.46
N LEU A 28 6.30 9.29 4.13
CA LEU A 28 6.32 9.04 5.57
C LEU A 28 7.34 7.96 5.97
N CYS A 29 7.50 6.92 5.14
CA CYS A 29 8.52 5.91 5.37
C CYS A 29 9.95 6.45 5.18
N GLN A 30 10.16 7.45 4.31
CA GLN A 30 11.45 8.09 4.14
C GLN A 30 11.77 8.96 5.36
N ASP A 31 10.83 9.79 5.80
CA ASP A 31 10.97 10.61 7.00
C ASP A 31 11.32 9.73 8.22
N ALA A 32 10.64 8.59 8.38
CA ALA A 32 10.92 7.64 9.46
C ALA A 32 12.32 7.02 9.39
N VAL A 33 12.85 6.77 8.18
CA VAL A 33 14.20 6.21 7.99
C VAL A 33 15.30 7.27 8.19
N GLU A 34 15.02 8.53 7.86
CA GLU A 34 15.92 9.64 8.17
C GLU A 34 16.13 9.78 9.68
N ASP A 35 15.07 9.56 10.48
CA ASP A 35 15.12 9.57 11.94
C ASP A 35 15.71 8.27 12.53
N ASP A 36 15.32 7.10 12.00
CA ASP A 36 15.80 5.78 12.43
C ASP A 36 16.03 4.86 11.22
N PRO A 37 17.30 4.56 10.86
CA PRO A 37 17.64 3.68 9.73
C PRO A 37 17.03 2.28 9.79
N THR A 38 16.54 1.85 10.96
CA THR A 38 15.93 0.54 11.18
C THR A 38 14.40 0.57 11.22
N ALA A 39 13.77 1.75 11.04
CA ALA A 39 12.32 1.94 11.13
C ALA A 39 11.49 1.01 10.20
N LEU A 40 12.04 0.63 9.04
CA LEU A 40 11.39 -0.30 8.10
C LEU A 40 11.90 -1.74 8.25
N GLY A 41 12.29 -2.12 9.46
CA GLY A 41 12.80 -3.44 9.79
C GLY A 41 11.75 -4.57 9.73
N PRO A 42 12.14 -5.80 10.11
CA PRO A 42 11.25 -6.97 10.07
C PRO A 42 9.97 -6.83 10.90
N GLU A 43 10.02 -6.10 12.01
CA GLU A 43 8.87 -5.85 12.88
C GLU A 43 7.80 -5.02 12.16
N HIS A 44 8.17 -3.86 11.61
CA HIS A 44 7.27 -3.03 10.80
C HIS A 44 6.69 -3.79 9.60
N GLU A 45 7.50 -4.65 8.97
CA GLU A 45 7.03 -5.50 7.88
C GLU A 45 5.98 -6.52 8.34
N GLY A 46 6.21 -7.16 9.49
CA GLY A 46 5.25 -8.08 10.10
C GLY A 46 3.94 -7.39 10.47
N GLU A 47 4.00 -6.24 11.14
CA GLU A 47 2.82 -5.45 11.52
C GLU A 47 2.02 -4.99 10.31
N THR A 48 2.70 -4.49 9.27
CA THR A 48 2.04 -4.04 8.05
C THR A 48 1.35 -5.22 7.34
N ILE A 49 2.02 -6.38 7.24
CA ILE A 49 1.41 -7.57 6.61
C ILE A 49 0.20 -8.04 7.42
N GLY A 50 0.32 -8.09 8.75
CA GLY A 50 -0.78 -8.46 9.64
C GLY A 50 -1.99 -7.54 9.47
N TYR A 51 -1.78 -6.23 9.44
CA TYR A 51 -2.84 -5.25 9.19
C TYR A 51 -3.54 -5.46 7.85
N PHE A 52 -2.80 -5.69 6.75
CA PHE A 52 -3.41 -5.94 5.44
C PHE A 52 -4.20 -7.25 5.41
N GLN A 53 -3.77 -8.27 6.15
CA GLN A 53 -4.49 -9.53 6.28
C GLN A 53 -5.80 -9.36 7.07
N GLU A 54 -5.74 -8.73 8.24
CA GLU A 54 -6.93 -8.46 9.08
C GLU A 54 -7.97 -7.61 8.34
N GLU A 55 -7.54 -6.55 7.65
CA GLU A 55 -8.44 -5.73 6.85
C GLU A 55 -9.04 -6.48 5.65
N ALA A 56 -8.29 -7.43 5.07
CA ALA A 56 -8.80 -8.27 3.99
C ALA A 56 -9.92 -9.17 4.51
N GLU A 57 -9.71 -9.84 5.64
CA GLU A 57 -10.70 -10.70 6.28
C GLU A 57 -11.98 -9.89 6.61
N HIS A 58 -11.83 -8.74 7.27
CA HIS A 58 -12.96 -7.88 7.66
C HIS A 58 -13.77 -7.35 6.48
N ARG A 59 -13.15 -7.20 5.31
CA ARG A 59 -13.79 -6.65 4.10
C ARG A 59 -14.20 -7.73 3.10
N GLY A 60 -13.94 -9.00 3.39
CA GLY A 60 -14.20 -10.11 2.49
C GLY A 60 -13.35 -10.08 1.21
N LEU A 61 -12.11 -9.58 1.30
CA LEU A 61 -11.12 -9.61 0.23
C LEU A 61 -10.22 -10.84 0.36
N ASP A 62 -9.53 -11.22 -0.71
CA ASP A 62 -8.52 -12.29 -0.66
C ASP A 62 -7.32 -11.85 0.19
N GLU A 63 -7.10 -12.53 1.31
CA GLU A 63 -6.00 -12.27 2.23
C GLU A 63 -4.64 -12.39 1.53
N GLY A 64 -4.49 -13.39 0.65
CA GLY A 64 -3.23 -13.65 -0.05
C GLY A 64 -2.81 -12.51 -0.97
N ASP A 65 -3.76 -11.97 -1.75
CA ASP A 65 -3.54 -10.83 -2.62
C ASP A 65 -3.30 -9.54 -1.84
N MET A 66 -4.03 -9.32 -0.74
CA MET A 66 -3.81 -8.15 0.12
C MET A 66 -2.43 -8.19 0.81
N ILE A 67 -1.96 -9.38 1.22
CA ILE A 67 -0.60 -9.57 1.72
C ILE A 67 0.43 -9.23 0.63
N ARG A 68 0.20 -9.65 -0.64
CA ARG A 68 1.11 -9.31 -1.76
C ARG A 68 1.15 -7.81 -2.03
N ILE A 69 0.02 -7.11 -1.92
CA ILE A 69 -0.06 -5.65 -2.03
C ILE A 69 0.76 -5.00 -0.90
N GLY A 70 0.54 -5.40 0.36
CA GLY A 70 1.31 -4.89 1.50
C GLY A 70 2.81 -5.06 1.33
N LYS A 71 3.26 -6.26 0.93
CA LYS A 71 4.68 -6.54 0.63
C LYS A 71 5.24 -5.67 -0.49
N SER A 72 4.45 -5.43 -1.54
CA SER A 72 4.87 -4.59 -2.67
C SER A 72 5.05 -3.13 -2.24
N ILE A 73 4.14 -2.61 -1.42
CA ILE A 73 4.23 -1.26 -0.87
C ILE A 73 5.47 -1.11 0.02
N ILE A 74 5.73 -2.05 0.92
CA ILE A 74 6.93 -2.05 1.78
C ILE A 74 8.20 -2.07 0.93
N ALA A 75 8.23 -2.89 -0.13
CA ALA A 75 9.37 -2.95 -1.04
C ALA A 75 9.61 -1.60 -1.74
N ILE A 76 8.56 -0.84 -2.09
CA ILE A 76 8.69 0.51 -2.65
C ILE A 76 9.30 1.45 -1.60
N CYS A 77 8.80 1.43 -0.36
CA CYS A 77 9.34 2.23 0.74
C CYS A 77 10.84 1.96 0.96
N LYS A 78 11.24 0.70 1.02
CA LYS A 78 12.65 0.28 1.22
C LYS A 78 13.55 0.69 0.05
N LYS A 79 13.08 0.61 -1.20
CA LYS A 79 13.87 0.99 -2.39
C LYS A 79 14.15 2.49 -2.49
N ARG A 80 13.26 3.32 -1.96
CA ARG A 80 13.38 4.78 -2.02
C ARG A 80 14.10 5.38 -0.80
N ALA A 81 14.30 4.56 0.23
CA ALA A 81 15.07 4.90 1.43
C ALA A 81 16.55 4.44 1.36
N ALA A 82 16.90 3.62 0.37
CA ALA A 82 18.26 3.21 0.03
C ALA A 82 18.84 4.12 -1.07
#